data_AF-A0A914LMU3-F1
#
_entry.id   AF-A0A914LMU3-F1
#
_cell.length_a   1.000
_cell.length_b   1.000
_cell.length_c   1.000
_cell.angle_alpha   90.00
_cell.angle_beta   90.00
_cell.angle_gamma   90.00
#
_symmetry.space_group_name_H-M   'P 1'
#
loop_
_entity.id
_entity.type
_entity.pdbx_description
1 polymer ?
#
loop_
_entity_poly.entity_id
_entity_poly.type
_entity_poly.pdbx_seq_one_letter_code
_entity_poly.pdbx_strand_id
1 'polypeptide(L)'
;MSEDPNILTKNDSLPAKEIDPINKYTALFVRGAIVGTGIVGLAIFVKSSRWFATYHHVKQIPSDFYRLGIQMKGIVRELDKNGKIRVEHLPAYKLPKILRFGRSSKAKDFLNLRLAGLDISPVGIDYLTKDLRIEGRPVVFSVVNIVEKQPDIANADLTIKKPLRKINLNVELIRKGYARIFGLDNYEHVQTLQFNSNYSRLITRLLTCEKVAERRGLGLWERATWVESFAAYPATLFQIIKQSAVVKLCFLAYLLIYDIFLKLSALSKQIFYIAKTLGIYSIEGYQRFTRLVDRLINWYSNLKGGRRAKRIE
;
A
#
# COMPACT_ATOMS: atom_id res chain seq x y z
N MET A 1 -120.25 31.97 -9.61
CA MET A 1 -120.35 30.51 -9.70
C MET A 1 -119.41 30.07 -10.80
N SER A 2 -118.35 29.36 -10.42
CA SER A 2 -117.45 28.54 -11.26
C SER A 2 -116.75 29.18 -12.46
N GLU A 3 -115.48 29.55 -12.29
CA GLU A 3 -114.46 29.40 -13.34
C GLU A 3 -113.38 28.44 -12.82
N ASP A 4 -113.31 27.28 -13.45
CA ASP A 4 -112.08 26.55 -13.76
C ASP A 4 -112.37 25.83 -15.08
N PRO A 5 -111.49 25.95 -16.09
CA PRO A 5 -110.56 24.84 -16.26
C PRO A 5 -109.21 25.28 -16.83
N ASN A 6 -108.11 24.89 -16.17
CA ASN A 6 -106.79 24.88 -16.81
C ASN A 6 -105.98 23.68 -16.33
N ILE A 7 -106.10 22.57 -17.04
CA ILE A 7 -105.13 21.47 -16.99
C ILE A 7 -104.91 20.95 -18.42
N LEU A 8 -103.63 20.76 -18.75
CA LEU A 8 -102.96 20.30 -19.98
C LEU A 8 -102.27 21.47 -20.72
N THR A 9 -100.95 21.52 -20.93
CA THR A 9 -99.90 20.50 -20.93
C THR A 9 -98.55 21.18 -20.65
N LYS A 10 -97.83 20.75 -19.62
CA LYS A 10 -96.43 21.14 -19.45
C LYS A 10 -95.56 20.12 -20.21
N ASN A 11 -95.23 20.47 -21.45
CA ASN A 11 -94.24 19.74 -22.23
C ASN A 11 -92.85 20.11 -21.69
N ASP A 12 -92.26 19.22 -20.89
CA ASP A 12 -90.87 19.31 -20.48
C ASP A 12 -89.96 19.05 -21.70
N SER A 13 -89.62 20.11 -22.42
CA SER A 13 -88.49 20.12 -23.34
C SER A 13 -87.23 20.41 -22.54
N LEU A 14 -86.36 19.40 -22.42
CA LEU A 14 -85.01 19.57 -21.86
C LEU A 14 -84.28 20.66 -22.66
N PRO A 15 -83.67 21.67 -22.02
CA PRO A 15 -82.97 22.71 -22.74
C PRO A 15 -81.77 22.07 -23.47
N ALA A 16 -81.81 22.10 -24.80
CA ALA A 16 -80.65 21.80 -25.63
C ALA A 16 -79.54 22.77 -25.22
N LYS A 17 -78.59 22.28 -24.44
CA LYS A 17 -77.42 23.05 -24.02
C LYS A 17 -76.58 23.33 -25.25
N GLU A 18 -76.77 24.50 -25.86
CA GLU A 18 -75.94 25.02 -26.93
C GLU A 18 -74.56 25.29 -26.33
N ILE A 19 -73.61 24.40 -26.62
CA ILE A 19 -72.24 24.53 -26.12
C ILE A 19 -71.41 25.16 -27.22
N ASP A 20 -71.13 26.45 -27.08
CA ASP A 20 -70.25 27.17 -27.99
C ASP A 20 -68.91 26.44 -28.16
N PRO A 21 -68.55 26.00 -29.38
CA PRO A 21 -67.31 25.29 -29.62
C PRO A 21 -66.10 26.18 -29.27
N ILE A 22 -66.22 27.50 -29.49
CA ILE A 22 -65.18 28.50 -29.21
C ILE A 22 -64.79 28.52 -27.73
N ASN A 23 -65.76 28.38 -26.82
CA ASN A 23 -65.50 28.36 -25.37
C ASN A 23 -64.78 27.09 -24.93
N LYS A 24 -65.06 25.94 -25.57
CA LYS A 24 -64.34 24.68 -25.31
C LYS A 24 -62.87 24.75 -25.74
N TYR A 25 -62.59 25.27 -26.93
CA TYR A 25 -61.21 25.40 -27.41
C TYR A 25 -60.40 26.41 -26.59
N THR A 26 -61.01 27.53 -26.22
CA THR A 26 -60.38 28.54 -25.36
C THR A 26 -60.08 27.98 -23.96
N ALA A 27 -61.03 27.26 -23.36
CA ALA A 27 -60.82 26.61 -22.07
C ALA A 27 -59.74 25.52 -22.11
N LEU A 28 -59.67 24.74 -23.20
CA LEU A 28 -58.62 23.74 -23.40
C LEU A 28 -57.24 24.40 -23.58
N PHE A 29 -57.17 25.50 -24.32
CA PHE A 29 -55.92 26.24 -24.53
C PHE A 29 -55.39 26.83 -23.23
N VAL A 30 -56.25 27.48 -22.42
CA VAL A 30 -55.86 28.04 -21.13
C VAL A 30 -55.38 26.95 -20.16
N ARG A 31 -56.09 25.82 -20.08
CA ARG A 31 -55.65 24.67 -19.26
C ARG A 31 -54.33 24.09 -19.77
N GLY A 32 -54.16 23.96 -21.08
CA GLY A 32 -52.92 23.52 -21.71
C GLY A 32 -51.75 24.46 -21.41
N ALA A 33 -51.97 25.77 -21.43
CA ALA A 33 -50.96 26.77 -21.11
C ALA A 33 -50.54 26.73 -19.63
N ILE A 34 -51.48 26.58 -18.70
CA ILE A 34 -51.18 26.44 -17.26
C ILE A 34 -50.37 25.18 -16.99
N VAL A 35 -50.78 24.04 -17.56
CA VAL A 35 -50.05 22.78 -17.40
C VAL A 35 -48.66 22.88 -18.07
N GLY A 36 -48.58 23.47 -19.26
CA GLY A 36 -47.32 23.67 -19.98
C GLY A 36 -46.33 24.53 -19.19
N THR A 37 -46.77 25.69 -18.69
CA THR A 37 -45.95 26.58 -17.85
C THR A 37 -45.51 25.90 -16.55
N GLY A 38 -46.40 25.12 -15.91
CA GLY A 38 -46.06 24.31 -14.74
C GLY A 38 -44.97 23.28 -15.00
N ILE A 39 -45.07 22.54 -16.12
CA ILE A 39 -44.06 21.55 -16.53
C ILE A 39 -42.72 22.23 -16.83
N VAL A 40 -42.73 23.37 -17.52
CA VAL A 40 -41.51 24.14 -17.81
C VAL A 40 -40.86 24.65 -16.52
N GLY A 41 -41.65 25.19 -15.59
CA GLY A 41 -41.16 25.65 -14.28
C GLY A 41 -40.51 24.52 -13.48
N LEU A 42 -41.16 23.34 -13.43
CA LEU A 42 -40.60 22.16 -12.77
C LEU A 42 -39.30 21.68 -13.43
N ALA A 43 -39.24 21.67 -14.77
CA ALA A 43 -38.06 21.30 -15.52
C ALA A 43 -36.86 22.23 -15.22
N ILE A 44 -37.10 23.54 -15.11
CA ILE A 44 -36.08 24.52 -14.73
C ILE A 44 -35.60 24.30 -13.29
N PHE A 45 -36.53 24.07 -12.36
CA PHE A 45 -36.22 23.80 -10.95
C PHE A 45 -35.38 22.52 -10.76
N VAL A 46 -35.77 21.43 -11.42
CA VAL A 46 -35.02 20.17 -11.39
C VAL A 46 -33.63 20.37 -12.02
N LYS A 47 -33.53 21.18 -13.09
CA LYS A 47 -32.26 21.50 -13.75
C LYS A 47 -31.34 22.37 -12.89
N SER A 48 -31.87 23.29 -12.08
CA SER A 48 -31.10 24.19 -11.21
C SER A 48 -30.76 23.58 -9.84
N SER A 49 -31.41 22.48 -9.47
CA SER A 49 -31.16 21.80 -8.20
C SER A 49 -29.75 21.20 -8.11
N ARG A 50 -29.10 21.41 -6.95
CA ARG A 50 -27.72 20.99 -6.64
C ARG A 50 -27.46 19.49 -6.82
N TRP A 51 -28.50 18.67 -6.65
CA TRP A 51 -28.43 17.21 -6.78
C TRP A 51 -28.15 16.74 -8.22
N PHE A 52 -28.50 17.57 -9.20
CA PHE A 52 -28.36 17.31 -10.64
C PHE A 52 -27.28 18.19 -11.30
N ALA A 53 -26.60 19.01 -10.50
CA ALA A 53 -25.54 19.89 -10.93
C ALA A 53 -24.25 19.11 -11.20
N THR A 54 -23.53 19.54 -12.24
CA THR A 54 -22.20 19.03 -12.58
C THR A 54 -21.20 20.17 -12.41
N TYR A 55 -20.22 19.98 -11.54
CA TYR A 55 -19.18 20.98 -11.30
C TYR A 55 -17.99 20.73 -12.22
N HIS A 56 -17.61 21.77 -12.96
CA HIS A 56 -16.48 21.75 -13.89
C HIS A 56 -15.23 22.42 -13.30
N HIS A 57 -15.45 23.39 -12.40
CA HIS A 57 -14.37 24.07 -11.68
C HIS A 57 -14.58 23.97 -10.17
N VAL A 58 -13.46 23.99 -9.44
CA VAL A 58 -13.46 23.95 -7.97
C VAL A 58 -14.23 25.13 -7.37
N LYS A 59 -14.14 26.32 -7.97
CA LYS A 59 -14.87 27.53 -7.54
C LYS A 59 -16.39 27.41 -7.61
N GLN A 60 -16.94 26.49 -8.39
CA GLN A 60 -18.39 26.26 -8.48
C GLN A 60 -18.92 25.44 -7.30
N ILE A 61 -18.04 24.83 -6.52
CA ILE A 61 -18.42 23.99 -5.38
C ILE A 61 -18.88 24.90 -4.24
N PRO A 62 -20.13 24.74 -3.75
CA PRO A 62 -20.65 25.59 -2.67
C PRO A 62 -19.88 25.41 -1.37
N SER A 63 -19.87 26.47 -0.55
CA SER A 63 -19.11 26.47 0.69
C SER A 63 -19.53 25.43 1.72
N ASP A 64 -20.81 25.10 1.70
CA ASP A 64 -21.40 24.16 2.65
C ASP A 64 -20.88 22.74 2.42
N PHE A 65 -20.43 22.42 1.20
CA PHE A 65 -19.90 21.09 0.89
C PHE A 65 -18.60 20.82 1.64
N TYR A 66 -17.74 21.81 1.78
CA TYR A 66 -16.48 21.64 2.51
C TYR A 66 -16.67 21.69 4.03
N ARG A 67 -17.62 22.49 4.52
CA ARG A 67 -17.95 22.54 5.96
C ARG A 67 -18.61 21.25 6.45
N LEU A 68 -19.57 20.72 5.67
CA LEU A 68 -20.33 19.53 6.03
C LEU A 68 -19.63 18.23 5.61
N GLY A 69 -18.59 18.29 4.78
CA GLY A 69 -17.87 17.12 4.30
C GLY A 69 -18.71 16.24 3.36
N ILE A 70 -19.55 16.85 2.53
CA ILE A 70 -20.47 16.12 1.64
C ILE A 70 -19.67 15.33 0.60
N GLN A 71 -19.99 14.05 0.48
CA GLN A 71 -19.37 13.16 -0.49
C GLN A 71 -19.97 13.37 -1.89
N MET A 72 -19.08 13.69 -2.83
CA MET A 72 -19.39 13.82 -4.26
C MET A 72 -18.82 12.61 -5.03
N LYS A 73 -19.40 12.33 -6.18
CA LYS A 73 -18.96 11.23 -7.06
C LYS A 73 -18.20 11.81 -8.24
N GLY A 74 -17.21 11.08 -8.73
CA GLY A 74 -16.48 11.46 -9.93
C GLY A 74 -15.78 10.29 -10.59
N ILE A 75 -15.16 10.56 -11.72
CA ILE A 75 -14.29 9.62 -12.43
C ILE A 75 -12.93 10.28 -12.55
N VAL A 76 -11.88 9.59 -12.12
CA VAL A 76 -10.51 10.08 -12.31
C VAL A 76 -10.17 9.98 -13.79
N ARG A 77 -9.71 11.08 -14.37
CA ARG A 77 -9.34 11.15 -15.79
C ARG A 77 -7.84 11.09 -15.98
N GLU A 78 -7.09 11.81 -15.15
CA GLU A 78 -5.64 11.88 -15.26
C GLU A 78 -4.99 12.13 -13.90
N LEU A 79 -3.80 11.57 -13.70
CA LEU A 79 -2.94 11.86 -12.56
C LEU A 79 -1.72 12.65 -13.03
N ASP A 80 -1.48 13.81 -12.41
CA ASP A 80 -0.29 14.61 -12.64
C ASP A 80 0.91 14.08 -11.83
N LYS A 81 2.12 14.33 -12.34
CA LYS A 81 3.38 14.00 -11.66
C LYS A 81 3.55 14.73 -10.32
N ASN A 82 2.84 15.84 -10.13
CA ASN A 82 2.83 16.58 -8.87
C ASN A 82 1.83 16.04 -7.84
N GLY A 83 1.19 14.89 -8.12
CA GLY A 83 0.16 14.31 -7.25
C GLY A 83 -1.21 14.99 -7.35
N LYS A 84 -1.44 15.82 -8.37
CA LYS A 84 -2.75 16.42 -8.66
C LYS A 84 -3.60 15.42 -9.44
N ILE A 85 -4.84 15.22 -8.99
CA ILE A 85 -5.79 14.26 -9.55
C ILE A 85 -6.87 15.04 -10.28
N ARG A 86 -6.96 14.88 -11.61
CA ARG A 86 -8.03 15.46 -12.41
C ARG A 86 -9.24 14.56 -12.40
N VAL A 87 -10.35 15.06 -11.85
CA VAL A 87 -11.59 14.31 -11.67
C VAL A 87 -12.73 14.97 -12.44
N GLU A 88 -13.41 14.19 -13.27
CA GLU A 88 -14.70 14.57 -13.83
C GLU A 88 -15.80 14.33 -12.79
N HIS A 89 -16.49 15.38 -12.38
CA HIS A 89 -17.60 15.26 -11.43
C HIS A 89 -18.83 14.60 -12.06
N LEU A 90 -19.39 13.64 -11.34
CA LEU A 90 -20.68 13.03 -11.66
C LEU A 90 -21.76 13.61 -10.76
N PRO A 91 -22.92 14.02 -11.30
CA PRO A 91 -24.01 14.51 -10.48
C PRO A 91 -24.51 13.39 -9.56
N ALA A 92 -25.06 13.74 -8.40
CA ALA A 92 -25.57 12.76 -7.44
C ALA A 92 -26.64 11.86 -8.09
N TYR A 93 -27.49 12.47 -8.92
CA TYR A 93 -28.47 11.79 -9.76
C TYR A 93 -28.38 12.25 -11.23
N LYS A 94 -28.58 11.31 -12.15
CA LYS A 94 -28.54 11.58 -13.59
C LYS A 94 -29.91 12.08 -14.06
N LEU A 95 -29.95 13.27 -14.66
CA LEU A 95 -31.18 13.77 -15.31
C LEU A 95 -31.60 12.86 -16.47
N PRO A 96 -32.91 12.69 -16.74
CA PRO A 96 -33.39 12.04 -17.95
C PRO A 96 -32.89 12.79 -19.20
N LYS A 97 -32.65 12.07 -20.30
CA LYS A 97 -31.99 12.60 -21.51
C LYS A 97 -32.69 13.84 -22.07
N ILE A 98 -34.01 13.91 -21.98
CA ILE A 98 -34.86 15.01 -22.47
C ILE A 98 -34.53 16.34 -21.77
N LEU A 99 -34.24 16.31 -20.46
CA LEU A 99 -33.90 17.50 -19.66
C LEU A 99 -32.44 17.94 -19.80
N ARG A 100 -31.62 17.21 -20.57
CA ARG A 100 -30.21 17.56 -20.84
C ARG A 100 -30.02 18.45 -22.05
N PHE A 101 -31.10 18.78 -22.77
CA PHE A 101 -31.06 19.65 -23.94
C PHE A 101 -30.40 21.00 -23.58
N GLY A 102 -29.39 21.40 -24.38
CA GLY A 102 -28.60 22.62 -24.16
C GLY A 102 -27.41 22.52 -23.20
N ARG A 103 -27.14 21.36 -22.55
CA ARG A 103 -25.83 21.15 -21.90
C ARG A 103 -24.79 20.85 -22.97
N SER A 104 -24.23 21.91 -23.55
CA SER A 104 -23.12 21.83 -24.48
C SER A 104 -21.90 21.27 -23.74
N SER A 105 -21.57 20.00 -24.00
CA SER A 105 -20.37 19.30 -23.51
C SER A 105 -19.11 19.86 -24.19
N LYS A 106 -18.90 21.17 -24.18
CA LYS A 106 -17.86 21.83 -25.00
C LYS A 106 -16.60 22.22 -24.22
N ALA A 107 -16.58 22.13 -22.91
CA ALA A 107 -15.34 22.22 -22.14
C ALA A 107 -15.14 20.94 -21.35
N LYS A 108 -14.09 20.18 -21.67
CA LYS A 108 -13.62 19.04 -20.87
C LYS A 108 -12.87 19.58 -19.66
N ASP A 109 -13.57 20.33 -18.82
CA ASP A 109 -12.99 20.88 -17.60
C ASP A 109 -13.14 19.87 -16.47
N PHE A 110 -12.00 19.60 -15.84
CA PHE A 110 -11.86 18.64 -14.76
C PHE A 110 -11.61 19.37 -13.44
N LEU A 111 -12.11 18.80 -12.35
CA LEU A 111 -11.78 19.26 -11.02
C LEU A 111 -10.36 18.83 -10.68
N ASN A 112 -9.50 19.81 -10.37
CA ASN A 112 -8.14 19.53 -9.89
C ASN A 112 -8.19 19.29 -8.38
N LEU A 113 -7.98 18.04 -7.97
CA LEU A 113 -7.99 17.64 -6.58
C LEU A 113 -6.59 17.25 -6.11
N ARG A 114 -6.23 17.60 -4.88
CA ARG A 114 -5.05 17.07 -4.16
C ARG A 114 -5.55 16.26 -2.96
N LEU A 115 -4.81 15.25 -2.53
CA LEU A 115 -5.15 14.53 -1.31
C LEU A 115 -4.98 15.44 -0.08
N ALA A 116 -6.01 15.52 0.75
CA ALA A 116 -6.02 16.37 1.93
C ALA A 116 -5.00 15.93 2.99
N GLY A 117 -4.20 16.90 3.45
CA GLY A 117 -3.23 16.74 4.54
C GLY A 117 -1.99 15.93 4.21
N LEU A 118 -1.72 15.71 2.92
CA LEU A 118 -0.71 14.76 2.47
C LEU A 118 0.29 15.39 1.50
N ASP A 119 1.55 15.10 1.76
CA ASP A 119 2.63 15.23 0.80
C ASP A 119 2.96 13.86 0.21
N ILE A 120 2.72 13.69 -1.09
CA ILE A 120 2.82 12.41 -1.76
C ILE A 120 4.24 12.24 -2.29
N SER A 121 4.90 11.15 -1.93
CA SER A 121 6.22 10.79 -2.50
C SER A 121 6.08 10.38 -3.97
N PRO A 122 7.12 10.54 -4.82
CA PRO A 122 7.13 10.00 -6.18
C PRO A 122 6.75 8.52 -6.26
N VAL A 123 7.17 7.71 -5.27
CA VAL A 123 6.80 6.28 -5.17
C VAL A 123 5.28 6.11 -4.98
N GLY A 124 4.63 7.02 -4.27
CA GLY A 124 3.18 7.04 -4.11
C GLY A 124 2.43 7.38 -5.38
N ILE A 125 2.95 8.29 -6.19
CA ILE A 125 2.39 8.61 -7.52
C ILE A 125 2.49 7.40 -8.45
N ASP A 126 3.63 6.70 -8.41
CA ASP A 126 3.84 5.44 -9.14
C ASP A 126 2.86 4.36 -8.69
N TYR A 127 2.64 4.21 -7.37
CA TYR A 127 1.64 3.28 -6.83
C TYR A 127 0.21 3.59 -7.31
N LEU A 128 -0.17 4.87 -7.34
CA LEU A 128 -1.50 5.28 -7.83
C LEU A 128 -1.66 4.96 -9.33
N THR A 129 -0.61 5.16 -10.12
CA THR A 129 -0.62 4.96 -11.57
C THR A 129 -0.55 3.48 -11.95
N LYS A 130 0.46 2.76 -11.46
CA LYS A 130 0.80 1.39 -11.89
C LYS A 130 -0.02 0.33 -11.17
N ASP A 131 -0.04 0.37 -9.84
CA ASP A 131 -0.64 -0.68 -9.02
C ASP A 131 -2.15 -0.47 -8.89
N LEU A 132 -2.56 0.75 -8.55
CA LEU A 132 -3.97 1.05 -8.34
C LEU A 132 -4.71 1.34 -9.65
N ARG A 133 -3.99 1.75 -10.72
CA ARG A 133 -4.56 2.15 -12.01
C ARG A 133 -5.79 3.03 -11.82
N ILE A 134 -5.60 4.16 -11.14
CA ILE A 134 -6.71 5.03 -10.73
C ILE A 134 -7.43 5.68 -11.90
N GLU A 135 -6.75 5.84 -13.04
CA GLU A 135 -7.31 6.45 -14.24
C GLU A 135 -8.50 5.64 -14.76
N GLY A 136 -9.59 6.35 -15.09
CA GLY A 136 -10.86 5.76 -15.51
C GLY A 136 -11.71 5.16 -14.38
N ARG A 137 -11.23 5.12 -13.13
CA ARG A 137 -12.02 4.56 -12.02
C ARG A 137 -13.01 5.55 -11.42
N PRO A 138 -14.19 5.07 -10.99
CA PRO A 138 -15.12 5.88 -10.21
C PRO A 138 -14.58 6.08 -8.80
N VAL A 139 -14.61 7.33 -8.35
CA VAL A 139 -14.14 7.77 -7.02
C VAL A 139 -15.23 8.54 -6.30
N VAL A 140 -15.24 8.43 -4.99
CA VAL A 140 -16.06 9.26 -4.11
C VAL A 140 -15.11 10.18 -3.37
N PHE A 141 -15.36 11.48 -3.43
CA PHE A 141 -14.48 12.48 -2.84
C PHE A 141 -15.24 13.48 -1.99
N SER A 142 -14.63 13.94 -0.91
CA SER A 142 -15.15 15.00 -0.06
C SER A 142 -14.14 16.13 -0.04
N VAL A 143 -14.53 17.32 -0.49
CA VAL A 143 -13.63 18.49 -0.51
C VAL A 143 -13.51 19.03 0.91
N VAL A 144 -12.29 19.32 1.33
CA VAL A 144 -11.99 19.80 2.69
C VAL A 144 -11.78 21.31 2.71
N ASN A 145 -10.94 21.79 1.80
CA ASN A 145 -10.64 23.20 1.61
C ASN A 145 -10.20 23.46 0.17
N ILE A 146 -10.29 24.72 -0.24
CA ILE A 146 -9.75 25.22 -1.50
C ILE A 146 -8.40 25.85 -1.17
N VAL A 147 -7.38 25.60 -1.99
CA VAL A 147 -6.04 26.16 -1.78
C VAL A 147 -6.08 27.66 -2.02
N GLU A 148 -5.78 28.49 -1.01
CA GLU A 148 -5.91 29.95 -1.10
C GLU A 148 -5.03 30.52 -2.22
N LYS A 149 -3.79 30.03 -2.33
CA LYS A 149 -2.85 30.46 -3.36
C LYS A 149 -3.23 29.99 -4.78
N GLN A 150 -4.01 28.92 -4.90
CA GLN A 150 -4.39 28.30 -6.17
C GLN A 150 -5.87 27.89 -6.12
N PRO A 151 -6.81 28.83 -6.34
CA PRO A 151 -8.24 28.59 -6.11
C PRO A 151 -8.87 27.61 -7.11
N ASP A 152 -8.11 27.16 -8.11
CA ASP A 152 -8.51 26.13 -9.07
C ASP A 152 -8.20 24.71 -8.57
N ILE A 153 -7.56 24.57 -7.41
CA ILE A 153 -7.21 23.30 -6.77
C ILE A 153 -7.89 23.19 -5.40
N ALA A 154 -8.51 22.03 -5.15
CA ALA A 154 -9.09 21.70 -3.85
C ALA A 154 -8.33 20.54 -3.20
N ASN A 155 -8.14 20.59 -1.89
CA ASN A 155 -7.73 19.39 -1.16
C ASN A 155 -8.96 18.58 -0.78
N ALA A 156 -8.92 17.28 -1.03
CA ALA A 156 -10.03 16.38 -0.85
C ALA A 156 -9.62 15.07 -0.18
N ASP A 157 -10.55 14.48 0.56
CA ASP A 157 -10.50 13.10 0.99
C ASP A 157 -11.06 12.20 -0.12
N LEU A 158 -10.27 11.24 -0.60
CA LEU A 158 -10.60 10.41 -1.76
C LEU A 158 -10.81 8.95 -1.36
N THR A 159 -11.94 8.39 -1.77
CA THR A 159 -12.30 6.98 -1.55
C THR A 159 -12.55 6.28 -2.87
N ILE A 160 -11.84 5.16 -3.07
CA ILE A 160 -11.99 4.30 -4.25
C ILE A 160 -12.68 3.00 -3.87
N LYS A 161 -13.57 2.52 -4.73
CA LYS A 161 -14.15 1.19 -4.64
C LYS A 161 -13.21 0.18 -5.31
N LYS A 162 -12.54 -0.66 -4.52
CA LYS A 162 -11.92 -1.92 -5.00
C LYS A 162 -13.01 -3.00 -5.07
N PRO A 163 -12.79 -4.10 -5.83
CA PRO A 163 -13.80 -5.16 -5.99
C PRO A 163 -14.30 -5.71 -4.65
N LEU A 164 -13.42 -5.87 -3.67
CA LEU A 164 -13.74 -6.48 -2.37
C LEU A 164 -13.99 -5.48 -1.24
N ARG A 165 -13.53 -4.23 -1.36
CA ARG A 165 -13.60 -3.25 -0.26
C ARG A 165 -13.54 -1.82 -0.78
N LYS A 166 -14.15 -0.88 -0.05
CA LYS A 166 -13.91 0.55 -0.24
C LYS A 166 -12.67 0.97 0.55
N ILE A 167 -11.71 1.59 -0.13
CA ILE A 167 -10.47 2.08 0.48
C ILE A 167 -10.43 3.60 0.40
N ASN A 168 -10.00 4.23 1.48
CA ASN A 168 -9.69 5.65 1.51
C ASN A 168 -8.21 5.81 1.10
N LEU A 169 -7.95 6.57 0.03
CA LEU A 169 -6.61 6.75 -0.53
C LEU A 169 -5.69 7.48 0.44
N ASN A 170 -6.20 8.49 1.13
CA ASN A 170 -5.40 9.28 2.06
C ASN A 170 -4.82 8.36 3.15
N VAL A 171 -5.66 7.50 3.71
CA VAL A 171 -5.27 6.52 4.73
C VAL A 171 -4.37 5.42 4.18
N GLU A 172 -4.67 4.91 2.98
CA GLU A 172 -3.94 3.79 2.38
C GLU A 172 -2.50 4.18 2.02
N LEU A 173 -2.28 5.38 1.49
CA LEU A 173 -0.94 5.86 1.11
C LEU A 173 -0.03 6.01 2.33
N ILE A 174 -0.51 6.63 3.42
CA ILE A 174 0.27 6.74 4.65
C ILE A 174 0.57 5.35 5.22
N ARG A 175 -0.43 4.47 5.26
CA ARG A 175 -0.26 3.14 5.85
C ARG A 175 0.82 2.31 5.13
N LYS A 176 1.01 2.55 3.84
CA LYS A 176 2.07 1.95 3.01
C LYS A 176 3.39 2.72 3.05
N GLY A 177 3.43 3.89 3.68
CA GLY A 177 4.61 4.76 3.72
C GLY A 177 4.87 5.49 2.40
N TYR A 178 3.85 5.75 1.60
CA TYR A 178 3.99 6.45 0.30
C TYR A 178 3.69 7.95 0.36
N ALA A 179 3.25 8.44 1.51
CA ALA A 179 2.97 9.85 1.74
C ALA A 179 3.31 10.20 3.19
N ARG A 180 3.63 11.48 3.41
CA ARG A 180 3.86 12.07 4.73
C ARG A 180 2.74 13.08 5.02
N ILE A 181 2.40 13.26 6.29
CA ILE A 181 1.47 14.32 6.70
C ILE A 181 2.19 15.66 6.64
N PHE A 182 1.48 16.74 6.28
CA PHE A 182 2.05 18.07 6.39
C PHE A 182 2.43 18.42 7.84
N GLY A 183 3.59 19.03 8.01
CA GLY A 183 4.00 19.58 9.30
C GLY A 183 3.21 20.82 9.69
N LEU A 184 3.43 21.29 10.92
CA LEU A 184 2.86 22.54 11.43
C LEU A 184 3.38 23.79 10.70
N ASP A 185 4.44 23.64 9.91
CA ASP A 185 5.02 24.71 9.09
C ASP A 185 4.05 25.19 7.99
N ASN A 186 3.09 24.35 7.59
CA ASN A 186 2.12 24.70 6.57
C ASN A 186 0.92 25.46 7.18
N TYR A 187 0.91 26.78 6.99
CA TYR A 187 -0.15 27.65 7.48
C TYR A 187 -1.56 27.25 7.01
N GLU A 188 -1.74 26.90 5.74
CA GLU A 188 -3.04 26.47 5.18
C GLU A 188 -3.54 25.19 5.88
N HIS A 189 -2.60 24.28 6.19
CA HIS A 189 -2.91 23.06 6.91
C HIS A 189 -3.42 23.35 8.33
N VAL A 190 -2.73 24.24 9.05
CA VAL A 190 -3.08 24.61 10.44
C VAL A 190 -4.40 25.34 10.51
N GLN A 191 -4.64 26.32 9.64
CA GLN A 191 -5.93 27.02 9.56
C GLN A 191 -7.09 26.05 9.32
N THR A 192 -6.94 25.16 8.33
CA THR A 192 -7.99 24.20 7.98
C THR A 192 -8.29 23.25 9.15
N LEU A 193 -7.26 22.89 9.94
CA LEU A 193 -7.40 22.06 11.13
C LEU A 193 -8.21 22.75 12.24
N GLN A 194 -8.09 24.07 12.38
CA GLN A 194 -8.86 24.86 13.36
C GLN A 194 -10.34 24.99 12.96
N PHE A 195 -10.63 25.26 11.69
CA PHE A 195 -12.00 25.57 11.25
C PHE A 195 -12.82 24.35 10.83
N ASN A 196 -12.19 23.24 10.42
CA ASN A 196 -12.88 22.07 9.89
C ASN A 196 -12.71 20.83 10.80
N SER A 197 -13.77 20.49 11.55
CA SER A 197 -13.78 19.33 12.44
C SER A 197 -13.69 17.98 11.72
N ASN A 198 -14.15 17.88 10.47
CA ASN A 198 -14.00 16.65 9.68
C ASN A 198 -12.55 16.44 9.28
N TYR A 199 -11.84 17.53 8.98
CA TYR A 199 -10.43 17.48 8.67
C TYR A 199 -9.57 17.10 9.88
N SER A 200 -9.84 17.64 11.07
CA SER A 200 -9.10 17.26 12.28
C SER A 200 -9.26 15.77 12.61
N ARG A 201 -10.47 15.20 12.44
CA ARG A 201 -10.71 13.75 12.54
C ARG A 201 -9.91 12.94 11.51
N LEU A 202 -9.85 13.42 10.27
CA LEU A 202 -9.04 12.79 9.23
C LEU A 202 -7.56 12.79 9.63
N ILE A 203 -7.01 13.93 10.04
CA ILE A 203 -5.59 14.07 10.43
C ILE A 203 -5.24 13.17 11.61
N THR A 204 -6.07 13.09 12.65
CA THR A 204 -5.85 12.15 13.77
C THR A 204 -5.77 10.71 13.27
N ARG A 205 -6.63 10.31 12.33
CA ARG A 205 -6.58 8.98 11.72
C ARG A 205 -5.32 8.78 10.85
N LEU A 206 -4.89 9.80 10.15
CA LEU A 206 -3.65 9.77 9.36
C LEU A 206 -2.43 9.62 10.27
N LEU A 207 -2.32 10.39 11.35
CA LEU A 207 -1.24 10.29 12.35
C LEU A 207 -1.15 8.90 12.99
N THR A 208 -2.29 8.30 13.33
CA THR A 208 -2.29 6.91 13.85
C THR A 208 -1.79 5.91 12.81
N CYS A 209 -2.08 6.12 11.52
CA CYS A 209 -1.58 5.27 10.44
C CYS A 209 -0.10 5.48 10.18
N GLU A 210 0.40 6.71 10.29
CA GLU A 210 1.82 7.04 10.17
C GLU A 210 2.63 6.32 11.26
N LYS A 211 2.18 6.40 12.53
CA LYS A 211 2.77 5.63 13.65
C LYS A 211 2.73 4.12 13.45
N VAL A 212 1.77 3.59 12.70
CA VAL A 212 1.71 2.16 12.34
C VAL A 212 2.71 1.84 11.22
N ALA A 213 2.81 2.70 10.21
CA ALA A 213 3.76 2.54 9.11
C ALA A 213 5.21 2.63 9.61
N GLU A 214 5.49 3.57 10.52
CA GLU A 214 6.78 3.72 11.19
C GLU A 214 7.17 2.47 11.98
N ARG A 215 6.24 1.91 12.78
CA ARG A 215 6.47 0.66 13.51
C ARG A 215 6.72 -0.53 12.60
N ARG A 216 6.18 -0.53 11.39
CA ARG A 216 6.38 -1.59 10.39
C ARG A 216 7.59 -1.36 9.50
N GLY A 217 8.18 -0.17 9.53
CA GLY A 217 9.31 0.20 8.67
C GLY A 217 8.98 0.14 7.19
N LEU A 218 7.85 0.71 6.76
CA LEU A 218 7.39 0.63 5.35
C LEU A 218 7.67 1.91 4.57
N GLY A 219 8.14 1.78 3.33
CA GLY A 219 8.24 2.87 2.35
C GLY A 219 9.17 3.98 2.83
N LEU A 220 8.65 5.21 2.98
CA LEU A 220 9.39 6.34 3.56
C LEU A 220 9.93 6.08 4.97
N TRP A 221 9.38 5.09 5.68
CA TRP A 221 9.79 4.71 7.04
C TRP A 221 10.68 3.47 7.06
N GLU A 222 11.09 2.96 5.91
CA GLU A 222 12.00 1.83 5.80
C GLU A 222 13.33 2.16 6.49
N ARG A 223 13.73 1.30 7.42
CA ARG A 223 15.04 1.43 8.07
C ARG A 223 16.07 0.83 7.12
N ALA A 224 17.22 1.48 7.00
CA ALA A 224 18.34 0.91 6.26
C ALA A 224 18.55 -0.53 6.73
N THR A 225 18.58 -1.47 5.78
CA THR A 225 18.86 -2.86 6.10
C THR A 225 20.23 -2.95 6.77
N TRP A 226 20.51 -4.03 7.51
CA TRP A 226 21.83 -4.22 8.10
C TRP A 226 22.96 -4.08 7.05
N VAL A 227 22.71 -4.57 5.83
CA VAL A 227 23.66 -4.49 4.72
C VAL A 227 23.83 -3.05 4.22
N GLU A 228 22.75 -2.30 4.03
CA GLU A 228 22.83 -0.90 3.63
C GLU A 228 23.46 -0.02 4.72
N SER A 229 23.16 -0.31 5.98
CA SER A 229 23.78 0.34 7.14
C SER A 229 25.28 0.05 7.17
N PHE A 230 25.70 -1.19 6.87
CA PHE A 230 27.11 -1.55 6.78
C PHE A 230 27.81 -0.93 5.56
N ALA A 231 27.15 -0.86 4.42
CA ALA A 231 27.68 -0.25 3.21
C ALA A 231 27.80 1.28 3.32
N ALA A 232 26.95 1.91 4.15
CA ALA A 232 27.01 3.34 4.43
C ALA A 232 28.17 3.72 5.37
N TYR A 233 28.81 2.75 6.06
CA TYR A 233 29.98 3.06 6.87
C TYR A 233 31.16 3.47 5.96
N PRO A 234 31.85 4.58 6.28
CA PRO A 234 33.01 5.00 5.49
C PRO A 234 34.10 3.94 5.53
N ALA A 235 34.84 3.79 4.43
CA ALA A 235 35.95 2.84 4.30
C ALA A 235 37.03 2.99 5.39
N THR A 236 37.09 4.15 6.05
CA THR A 236 37.94 4.43 7.20
C THR A 236 37.63 3.53 8.40
N LEU A 237 36.36 3.19 8.66
CA LEU A 237 35.99 2.27 9.74
C LEU A 237 36.52 0.86 9.48
N PHE A 238 36.46 0.40 8.23
CA PHE A 238 37.05 -0.89 7.86
C PHE A 238 38.57 -0.89 8.09
N GLN A 239 39.26 0.21 7.76
CA GLN A 239 40.69 0.35 8.06
C GLN A 239 40.98 0.39 9.56
N ILE A 240 40.17 1.08 10.36
CA ILE A 240 40.30 1.11 11.83
C ILE A 240 40.11 -0.29 12.42
N ILE A 241 39.10 -1.03 11.97
CA ILE A 241 38.86 -2.41 12.42
C ILE A 241 40.04 -3.30 12.05
N LYS A 242 40.53 -3.22 10.81
CA LYS A 242 41.70 -3.99 10.35
C LYS A 242 42.98 -3.64 11.14
N GLN A 243 43.16 -2.38 11.52
CA GLN A 243 44.32 -1.93 12.28
C GLN A 243 44.20 -2.16 13.79
N SER A 244 43.01 -2.52 14.27
CA SER A 244 42.76 -2.78 15.69
C SER A 244 43.67 -3.88 16.23
N ALA A 245 44.11 -3.68 17.48
CA ALA A 245 44.97 -4.63 18.18
C ALA A 245 44.32 -6.01 18.32
N VAL A 246 42.99 -6.07 18.44
CA VAL A 246 42.21 -7.30 18.57
C VAL A 246 42.30 -8.14 17.30
N VAL A 247 42.10 -7.55 16.12
CA VAL A 247 42.19 -8.29 14.85
C VAL A 247 43.62 -8.79 14.60
N LYS A 248 44.62 -7.97 14.93
CA LYS A 248 46.03 -8.39 14.86
C LYS A 248 46.33 -9.55 15.82
N LEU A 249 45.80 -9.53 17.04
CA LEU A 249 45.93 -10.60 18.02
C LEU A 249 45.26 -11.88 17.52
N CYS A 250 44.03 -11.81 17.02
CA CYS A 250 43.33 -12.96 16.44
C CYS A 250 44.10 -13.56 15.26
N PHE A 251 44.64 -12.72 14.37
CA PHE A 251 45.45 -13.19 13.25
C PHE A 251 46.76 -13.85 13.70
N LEU A 252 47.43 -13.27 14.70
CA LEU A 252 48.63 -13.85 15.29
C LEU A 252 48.32 -15.18 16.00
N ALA A 253 47.21 -15.27 16.73
CA ALA A 253 46.75 -16.50 17.36
C ALA A 253 46.45 -17.59 16.31
N TYR A 254 45.81 -17.22 15.20
CA TYR A 254 45.58 -18.14 14.07
C TYR A 254 46.90 -18.67 13.50
N LEU A 255 47.87 -17.79 13.24
CA LEU A 255 49.19 -18.20 12.73
C LEU A 255 49.94 -19.10 13.72
N LEU A 256 49.91 -18.78 15.01
CA LEU A 256 50.51 -19.61 16.05
C LEU A 256 49.89 -21.01 16.10
N ILE A 257 48.55 -21.10 16.05
CA ILE A 257 47.84 -22.39 16.03
C ILE A 257 48.23 -23.17 14.77
N TYR A 258 48.30 -22.51 13.62
CA TYR A 258 48.68 -23.13 12.36
C TYR A 258 50.13 -23.68 12.41
N ASP A 259 51.07 -22.91 12.92
CA ASP A 259 52.47 -23.33 13.07
C ASP A 259 52.64 -24.47 14.09
N ILE A 260 51.92 -24.41 15.20
CA ILE A 260 51.89 -25.50 16.19
C ILE A 260 51.34 -26.77 15.55
N PHE A 261 50.25 -26.66 14.79
CA PHE A 261 49.67 -27.81 14.10
C PHE A 261 50.63 -28.45 13.10
N LEU A 262 51.33 -27.63 12.30
CA LEU A 262 52.35 -28.12 11.37
C LEU A 262 53.50 -28.82 12.11
N LYS A 263 54.03 -28.22 13.18
CA LYS A 263 55.12 -28.83 13.98
C LYS A 263 54.67 -30.11 14.67
N LEU A 264 53.45 -30.15 15.20
CA LEU A 264 52.87 -31.34 15.82
C LEU A 264 52.73 -32.48 14.81
N SER A 265 52.31 -32.16 13.59
CA SER A 265 52.22 -33.14 12.49
C SER A 265 53.60 -33.65 12.03
N ALA A 266 54.65 -32.83 12.14
CA ALA A 266 56.01 -33.25 11.84
C ALA A 266 56.59 -34.14 12.95
N LEU A 267 56.36 -33.77 14.21
CA LEU A 267 56.76 -34.58 15.37
C LEU A 267 56.06 -35.94 15.38
N SER A 268 54.77 -36.00 15.06
CA SER A 268 54.05 -37.28 15.00
C SER A 268 54.64 -38.22 13.94
N LYS A 269 55.05 -37.69 12.79
CA LYS A 269 55.79 -38.46 11.76
C LYS A 269 57.13 -38.97 12.30
N GLN A 270 57.91 -38.13 12.98
CA GLN A 270 59.20 -38.55 13.55
C GLN A 270 59.04 -39.65 14.61
N ILE A 271 58.07 -39.50 15.51
CA ILE A 271 57.74 -40.51 16.53
C ILE A 271 57.33 -41.83 15.86
N PHE A 272 56.52 -41.77 14.80
CA PHE A 272 56.15 -42.96 14.04
C PHE A 272 57.35 -43.68 13.42
N TYR A 273 58.30 -42.94 12.84
CA TYR A 273 59.53 -43.53 12.31
C TYR A 273 60.39 -44.17 13.41
N ILE A 274 60.55 -43.50 14.55
CA ILE A 274 61.30 -44.06 15.70
C ILE A 274 60.63 -45.34 16.19
N ALA A 275 59.31 -45.33 16.41
CA ALA A 275 58.56 -46.51 16.82
C ALA A 275 58.70 -47.67 15.83
N LYS A 276 58.66 -47.37 14.52
CA LYS A 276 58.91 -48.36 13.47
C LYS A 276 60.31 -48.96 13.57
N THR A 277 61.34 -48.13 13.76
CA THR A 277 62.73 -48.63 13.91
C THR A 277 62.92 -49.47 15.17
N LEU A 278 62.35 -49.05 16.31
CA LEU A 278 62.36 -49.82 17.55
C LEU A 278 61.66 -51.18 17.39
N GLY A 279 60.54 -51.21 16.65
CA GLY A 279 59.85 -52.45 16.30
C GLY A 279 60.70 -53.40 15.45
N ILE A 280 61.48 -52.87 14.50
CA ILE A 280 62.41 -53.67 13.70
C ILE A 280 63.53 -54.23 14.59
N TYR A 281 64.14 -53.39 15.43
CA TYR A 281 65.21 -53.83 16.34
C TYR A 281 64.72 -54.85 17.39
N SER A 282 63.48 -54.71 17.89
CA SER A 282 62.92 -55.67 18.83
C SER A 282 62.67 -57.04 18.18
N ILE A 283 62.21 -57.06 16.92
CA ILE A 283 62.07 -58.29 16.13
C ILE A 283 63.45 -58.95 15.92
N GLU A 284 64.47 -58.18 15.51
CA GLU A 284 65.83 -58.71 15.34
C GLU A 284 66.43 -59.22 16.65
N GLY A 285 66.21 -58.49 17.75
CA GLY A 285 66.63 -58.89 19.09
C GLY A 285 65.97 -60.19 19.52
N TYR A 286 64.65 -60.32 19.30
CA TYR A 286 63.92 -61.55 19.58
C TYR A 286 64.43 -62.72 18.74
N GLN A 287 64.68 -62.51 17.44
CA GLN A 287 65.25 -63.55 16.57
C GLN A 287 66.67 -63.97 16.96
N ARG A 288 67.49 -63.07 17.52
CA ARG A 288 68.82 -63.42 18.06
C ARG A 288 68.68 -64.21 19.36
N PHE A 289 67.74 -63.82 20.21
CA PHE A 289 67.45 -64.51 21.46
C PHE A 289 66.93 -65.93 21.22
N THR A 290 65.98 -66.14 20.30
CA THR A 290 65.49 -67.48 19.94
C THR A 290 66.63 -68.35 19.42
N ARG A 291 67.49 -67.83 18.53
CA ARG A 291 68.69 -68.56 18.05
C ARG A 291 69.69 -68.93 19.16
N LEU A 292 69.75 -68.17 20.26
CA LEU A 292 70.57 -68.50 21.42
C LEU A 292 69.92 -69.60 22.25
N VAL A 293 68.61 -69.48 22.50
CA VAL A 293 67.82 -70.50 23.20
C VAL A 293 67.87 -71.84 22.45
N ASP A 294 67.69 -71.84 21.13
CA ASP A 294 67.79 -73.04 20.30
C ASP A 294 69.17 -73.69 20.38
N ARG A 295 70.24 -72.88 20.40
CA ARG A 295 71.61 -73.37 20.61
C ARG A 295 71.80 -74.01 21.98
N LEU A 296 71.25 -73.41 23.04
CA LEU A 296 71.29 -73.96 24.39
C LEU A 296 70.48 -75.25 24.51
N ILE A 297 69.30 -75.31 23.87
CA ILE A 297 68.45 -76.52 23.82
C ILE A 297 69.20 -77.65 23.08
N ASN A 298 69.83 -77.36 21.94
CA ASN A 298 70.63 -78.33 21.20
C ASN A 298 71.85 -78.80 22.01
N TRP A 299 72.53 -77.90 22.72
CA TRP A 299 73.63 -78.26 23.60
C TRP A 299 73.18 -79.15 24.78
N TYR A 300 72.07 -78.80 25.43
CA TYR A 300 71.50 -79.57 26.54
C TYR A 300 71.01 -80.96 26.09
N SER A 301 70.35 -81.05 24.94
CA SER A 301 69.91 -82.33 24.37
C SER A 301 71.09 -83.21 23.98
N ASN A 302 72.18 -82.66 23.42
CA ASN A 302 73.42 -83.39 23.18
C ASN A 302 74.06 -83.93 24.47
N LEU A 303 74.09 -83.14 25.55
CA LEU A 303 74.58 -83.59 26.86
C LEU A 303 73.72 -84.69 27.48
N LYS A 304 72.39 -84.64 27.28
CA LYS A 304 71.46 -85.66 27.78
C LYS A 304 71.50 -86.93 26.91
N GLY A 305 71.69 -86.79 25.60
CA GLY A 305 71.91 -87.89 24.66
C GLY A 305 73.23 -88.63 24.91
N GLY A 306 74.32 -87.89 25.17
CA GLY A 306 75.61 -88.46 25.57
C GLY A 306 75.57 -89.20 26.92
N ARG A 307 74.67 -88.81 27.83
CA ARG A 307 74.42 -89.54 29.08
C ARG A 307 73.59 -90.81 28.92
N ARG A 308 72.81 -90.97 27.83
CA ARG A 308 72.13 -92.24 27.49
C ARG A 308 73.07 -93.24 26.82
N ALA A 309 74.01 -92.77 25.99
CA ALA A 309 75.01 -93.64 25.36
C ALA A 309 75.98 -94.28 26.38
N LYS A 310 76.28 -93.58 27.48
CA LYS A 310 77.19 -94.07 28.54
C LYS A 310 76.57 -94.98 29.61
N ARG A 311 75.32 -95.43 29.43
CA ARG A 311 74.63 -96.36 30.36
C ARG A 311 74.24 -97.69 29.70
N ILE A 312 74.78 -97.97 28.51
CA ILE A 312 74.68 -99.25 27.81
C ILE A 312 76.08 -99.61 27.29
N GLU A 313 77.05 -99.69 28.19
CA GLU A 313 78.27 -100.49 28.07
C GLU A 313 78.63 -100.99 29.47
#